data_AF-A0A7X5YAL0-F1
#
_entry.id   AF-A0A7X5YAL0-F1
#
_cell.length_a   1.000
_cell.length_b   1.000
_cell.length_c   1.000
_cell.angle_alpha   90.00
_cell.angle_beta   90.00
_cell.angle_gamma   90.00
#
_symmetry.space_group_name_H-M   'P 1'
#
loop_
_entity.id
_entity.type
_entity.pdbx_description
1 polymer ?
#
loop_
_entity_poly.entity_id
_entity_poly.type
_entity_poly.pdbx_seq_one_letter_code
_entity_poly.pdbx_strand_id
1 'polypeptide(L)'
;MKQIYLLLFGVLFFVGCHDTKIGYLKTENASYGIDSLIIRKELDMTNVDDKNRVEKEIPWLTDNIQGVLGTAPIRYKLSGVKAPSVEAETIFLKEFKVRGGGRMELPLYTELPVGRYVVSLYLSNEDYSAVLTDVYTFIVKEK
;
A
#
# COMPACT_ATOMS: atom_id res chain seq x y z
N MET A 1 10.13 37.93 62.80
CA MET A 1 9.19 38.73 61.97
C MET A 1 10.03 39.57 61.03
N LYS A 2 9.79 39.79 59.74
CA LYS A 2 8.90 39.34 58.65
C LYS A 2 9.43 40.14 57.43
N GLN A 3 9.13 39.74 56.18
CA GLN A 3 9.64 40.27 54.88
C GLN A 3 10.82 39.43 54.33
N ILE A 4 10.62 38.21 53.81
CA ILE A 4 10.03 37.87 52.49
C ILE A 4 10.60 38.75 51.37
N TYR A 5 11.68 38.28 50.75
CA TYR A 5 11.88 38.44 49.32
C TYR A 5 12.17 37.06 48.76
N LEU A 6 11.08 36.45 48.29
CA LEU A 6 11.02 35.21 47.56
C LEU A 6 11.87 35.38 46.29
N LEU A 7 13.12 34.93 46.32
CA LEU A 7 14.00 34.93 45.16
C LEU A 7 13.50 33.79 44.25
N LEU A 8 12.47 34.12 43.47
CA LEU A 8 11.90 33.34 42.39
C LEU A 8 12.98 33.20 41.30
N PHE A 9 13.98 32.35 41.55
CA PHE A 9 14.92 31.91 40.54
C PHE A 9 14.17 30.92 39.64
N GLY A 10 13.33 31.48 38.77
CA GLY A 10 12.74 30.78 37.65
C GLY A 10 13.85 30.34 36.71
N VAL A 11 14.44 29.18 36.98
CA VAL A 11 15.14 28.44 35.93
C VAL A 11 14.04 27.74 35.16
N LEU A 12 13.72 28.34 34.00
CA LEU A 12 12.88 27.76 32.99
C LEU A 12 13.29 26.30 32.76
N PHE A 13 12.36 25.39 33.04
CA PHE A 13 12.39 24.03 32.50
C PHE A 13 12.23 24.13 30.99
N PHE A 14 13.32 24.39 30.27
CA PHE A 14 13.39 24.07 28.85
C PHE A 14 13.66 22.57 28.73
N VAL A 15 12.63 21.77 29.00
CA VAL A 15 12.56 20.42 28.44
C VAL A 15 12.21 20.60 26.96
N GLY A 16 13.20 21.03 26.19
CA GLY A 16 13.10 21.07 24.73
C GLY A 16 13.26 19.66 24.22
N CYS A 17 12.19 18.87 24.25
CA CYS A 17 12.14 17.63 23.48
C CYS A 17 12.01 18.06 22.00
N HIS A 18 13.13 18.37 21.34
CA HIS A 18 13.11 18.66 19.91
C HIS A 18 13.29 17.33 19.17
N ASP A 19 12.22 16.54 19.18
CA ASP A 19 12.14 15.32 18.39
C ASP A 19 11.99 15.74 16.92
N THR A 20 13.12 15.91 16.24
CA THR A 20 13.15 16.33 14.83
C THR A 20 12.86 15.12 13.95
N LYS A 21 11.78 15.18 13.16
CA LYS A 21 11.45 14.12 12.21
C LYS A 21 12.58 13.87 11.21
N ILE A 22 12.96 12.62 11.05
CA ILE A 22 13.96 12.15 10.11
C ILE A 22 13.30 11.86 8.76
N GLY A 23 13.86 12.42 7.70
CA GLY A 23 13.45 12.14 6.33
C GLY A 23 12.17 12.84 5.89
N TYR A 24 11.55 12.29 4.85
CA TYR A 24 10.29 12.81 4.29
C TYR A 24 9.53 11.70 3.56
N LEU A 25 8.24 11.92 3.34
CA LEU A 25 7.41 11.13 2.44
C LEU A 25 6.43 12.08 1.72
N LYS A 26 6.42 12.03 0.40
CA LYS A 26 5.59 12.82 -0.52
C LYS A 26 4.90 11.87 -1.48
N THR A 27 3.59 11.99 -1.56
CA THR A 27 2.75 11.06 -2.33
C THR A 27 1.66 11.76 -3.12
N GLU A 28 1.75 13.08 -3.29
CA GLU A 28 0.71 13.91 -3.91
C GLU A 28 0.49 13.54 -5.39
N ASN A 29 1.56 13.06 -6.05
CA ASN A 29 1.53 12.61 -7.44
C ASN A 29 1.62 11.07 -7.55
N ALA A 30 1.41 10.35 -6.45
CA ALA A 30 1.56 8.91 -6.43
C ALA A 30 0.44 8.23 -7.23
N SER A 31 0.79 7.48 -8.28
CA SER A 31 -0.17 6.80 -9.15
C SER A 31 0.46 5.63 -9.91
N TYR A 32 -0.37 4.70 -10.37
CA TYR A 32 0.04 3.70 -11.34
C TYR A 32 -0.21 4.23 -12.75
N GLY A 33 0.70 3.95 -13.69
CA GLY A 33 0.52 4.36 -15.09
C GLY A 33 -0.69 3.69 -15.74
N ILE A 34 -0.94 2.42 -15.40
CA ILE A 34 -2.20 1.73 -15.67
C ILE A 34 -2.80 1.39 -14.31
N ASP A 35 -4.00 1.87 -14.02
CA ASP A 35 -4.65 1.79 -12.71
C ASP A 35 -5.49 0.53 -12.49
N SER A 36 -5.46 -0.39 -13.46
CA SER A 36 -6.23 -1.62 -13.40
C SER A 36 -5.55 -2.83 -14.04
N LEU A 37 -5.83 -4.01 -13.49
CA LEU A 37 -5.40 -5.29 -14.01
C LEU A 37 -6.60 -6.23 -14.16
N ILE A 38 -6.71 -6.81 -15.34
CA ILE A 38 -7.68 -7.88 -15.61
C ILE A 38 -7.07 -9.22 -15.21
N ILE A 39 -7.78 -9.95 -14.37
CA ILE A 39 -7.50 -11.33 -13.97
C ILE A 39 -8.53 -12.23 -14.64
N ARG A 40 -8.07 -13.15 -15.48
CA ARG A 40 -8.92 -14.14 -16.12
C ARG A 40 -8.86 -15.45 -15.33
N LYS A 41 -10.03 -16.01 -15.01
CA LYS A 41 -10.13 -17.33 -14.37
C LYS A 41 -9.81 -18.45 -15.37
N GLU A 42 -10.13 -18.24 -16.64
CA GLU A 42 -9.78 -19.14 -17.74
C GLU A 42 -8.64 -18.54 -18.59
N LEU A 43 -7.50 -19.24 -18.64
CA LEU A 43 -6.35 -18.86 -19.46
C LEU A 43 -6.41 -19.50 -20.84
N ASP A 44 -6.03 -18.74 -21.87
CA ASP A 44 -6.05 -19.22 -23.25
C ASP A 44 -4.71 -19.88 -23.59
N MET A 45 -4.68 -21.22 -23.61
CA MET A 45 -3.45 -21.96 -23.91
C MET A 45 -2.97 -21.82 -25.37
N THR A 46 -3.78 -21.24 -26.26
CA THR A 46 -3.34 -20.85 -27.61
C THR A 46 -2.60 -19.52 -27.62
N ASN A 47 -2.75 -18.71 -26.57
CA ASN A 47 -1.99 -17.49 -26.36
C ASN A 47 -0.64 -17.80 -25.71
N VAL A 48 0.44 -17.29 -26.33
CA VAL A 48 1.83 -17.57 -25.89
C VAL A 48 2.12 -16.99 -24.51
N ASP A 49 1.53 -15.85 -24.14
CA ASP A 49 1.76 -15.22 -22.84
C ASP A 49 1.07 -16.00 -21.71
N ASP A 50 -0.14 -16.49 -21.94
CA ASP A 50 -0.87 -17.33 -20.99
C ASP A 50 -0.17 -18.69 -20.80
N LYS A 51 0.31 -19.29 -21.89
CA LYS A 51 1.14 -20.50 -21.82
C LYS A 51 2.41 -20.25 -21.00
N ASN A 52 3.15 -19.18 -21.29
CA ASN A 52 4.35 -18.81 -20.53
C ASN A 52 4.06 -18.55 -19.05
N ARG A 53 2.91 -17.92 -18.75
CA ARG A 53 2.45 -17.63 -17.38
C ARG A 53 2.20 -18.92 -16.62
N VAL A 54 1.52 -19.90 -17.21
CA VAL A 54 1.27 -21.21 -16.59
C VAL A 54 2.58 -21.99 -16.39
N GLU A 55 3.41 -22.10 -17.43
CA GLU A 55 4.67 -22.86 -17.38
C GLU A 55 5.65 -22.34 -16.32
N LYS A 56 5.62 -21.03 -16.06
CA LYS A 56 6.52 -20.36 -15.11
C LYS A 56 5.83 -19.95 -13.80
N GLU A 57 4.58 -20.37 -13.61
CA GLU A 57 3.75 -20.03 -12.44
C GLU A 57 3.72 -18.52 -12.11
N ILE A 58 3.61 -17.68 -13.15
CA ILE A 58 3.70 -16.22 -13.00
C ILE A 58 2.40 -15.68 -12.37
N PRO A 59 2.46 -15.01 -11.21
CA PRO A 59 1.28 -14.42 -10.59
C PRO A 59 0.72 -13.24 -11.41
N TRP A 60 -0.45 -12.74 -11.02
CA TRP A 60 -0.97 -11.47 -11.54
C TRP A 60 -0.24 -10.34 -10.82
N LEU A 61 0.57 -9.57 -11.54
CA LEU A 61 1.43 -8.54 -10.98
C LEU A 61 1.15 -7.17 -11.61
N THR A 62 1.21 -6.13 -10.78
CA THR A 62 1.13 -4.73 -11.24
C THR A 62 2.51 -4.20 -11.58
N ASP A 63 2.54 -3.03 -12.24
CA ASP A 63 3.75 -2.21 -12.28
C ASP A 63 4.08 -1.63 -10.91
N ASN A 64 5.23 -0.95 -10.82
CA ASN A 64 5.55 -0.15 -9.64
C ASN A 64 4.69 1.12 -9.63
N ILE A 65 4.29 1.56 -8.44
CA ILE A 65 3.68 2.87 -8.28
C ILE A 65 4.74 3.95 -8.56
N GLN A 66 4.35 4.96 -9.31
CA GLN A 66 5.18 6.12 -9.64
C GLN A 66 4.82 7.30 -8.72
N GLY A 67 5.67 8.32 -8.65
CA GLY A 67 5.37 9.56 -7.92
C GLY A 67 5.45 9.48 -6.39
N VAL A 68 5.89 8.34 -5.83
CA VAL A 68 6.23 8.23 -4.40
C VAL A 68 7.68 8.67 -4.20
N LEU A 69 7.87 9.74 -3.43
CA LEU A 69 9.20 10.25 -3.06
C LEU A 69 9.36 10.22 -1.55
N GLY A 70 10.43 9.63 -1.05
CA GLY A 70 10.67 9.62 0.39
C GLY A 70 11.98 8.96 0.78
N THR A 71 12.36 9.15 2.03
CA THR A 71 13.55 8.52 2.60
C THR A 71 13.33 7.01 2.69
N ALA A 72 14.23 6.24 2.08
CA ALA A 72 14.23 4.79 2.14
C ALA A 72 14.59 4.31 3.56
N PRO A 73 14.08 3.14 4.00
CA PRO A 73 13.17 2.24 3.30
C PRO A 73 11.68 2.63 3.42
N ILE A 74 11.00 2.82 2.27
CA ILE A 74 9.54 3.00 2.22
C ILE A 74 8.85 1.63 2.25
N ARG A 75 7.91 1.46 3.18
CA ARG A 75 7.09 0.26 3.36
C ARG A 75 5.73 0.46 2.71
N TYR A 76 5.23 -0.61 2.12
CA TYR A 76 3.92 -0.66 1.49
C TYR A 76 3.11 -1.76 2.18
N LYS A 77 1.86 -1.45 2.51
CA LYS A 77 0.91 -2.38 3.13
C LYS A 77 -0.46 -2.17 2.50
N LEU A 78 -1.30 -3.21 2.54
CA LEU A 78 -2.71 -3.04 2.25
C LEU A 78 -3.34 -2.17 3.34
N SER A 79 -4.01 -1.08 2.95
CA SER A 79 -4.83 -0.29 3.86
C SER A 79 -6.28 -0.77 3.90
N GLY A 80 -6.78 -1.29 2.78
CA GLY A 80 -8.13 -1.81 2.64
C GLY A 80 -8.47 -2.13 1.19
N VAL A 81 -9.56 -2.86 1.00
CA VAL A 81 -10.08 -3.20 -0.33
C VAL A 81 -11.59 -3.04 -0.35
N LYS A 82 -12.13 -2.41 -1.40
CA LYS A 82 -13.56 -2.46 -1.70
C LYS A 82 -13.81 -3.70 -2.53
N ALA A 83 -14.54 -4.68 -1.99
CA ALA A 83 -14.85 -5.94 -2.64
C ALA A 83 -16.38 -6.09 -2.87
N PRO A 84 -16.80 -7.01 -3.76
CA PRO A 84 -18.23 -7.24 -4.03
C PRO A 84 -19.01 -7.83 -2.84
N SER A 85 -18.33 -8.51 -1.92
CA SER A 85 -18.92 -9.13 -0.73
C SER A 85 -17.86 -9.29 0.38
N VAL A 86 -18.31 -9.55 1.61
CA VAL A 86 -17.43 -9.82 2.77
C VAL A 86 -16.60 -11.09 2.57
N GLU A 87 -17.18 -12.11 1.93
CA GLU A 87 -16.47 -13.34 1.58
C GLU A 87 -15.35 -13.06 0.56
N ALA A 88 -15.66 -12.29 -0.49
CA ALA A 88 -14.70 -11.87 -1.50
C ALA A 88 -13.56 -11.03 -0.91
N GLU A 89 -13.87 -10.13 0.04
CA GLU A 89 -12.87 -9.38 0.81
C GLU A 89 -11.96 -10.32 1.59
N THR A 90 -12.53 -11.30 2.31
CA THR A 90 -11.77 -12.26 3.11
C THR A 90 -10.77 -13.06 2.27
N ILE A 91 -11.20 -13.53 1.10
CA ILE A 91 -10.32 -14.22 0.14
C ILE A 91 -9.22 -13.28 -0.35
N PHE A 92 -9.57 -12.04 -0.71
CA PHE A 92 -8.61 -11.04 -1.18
C PHE A 92 -7.54 -10.76 -0.14
N LEU A 93 -7.91 -10.57 1.12
CA LEU A 93 -6.98 -10.32 2.23
C LEU A 93 -6.00 -11.47 2.45
N LYS A 94 -6.41 -12.72 2.19
CA LYS A 94 -5.57 -13.91 2.30
C LYS A 94 -4.56 -14.03 1.15
N GLU A 95 -4.98 -13.68 -0.07
CA GLU A 95 -4.19 -13.89 -1.28
C GLU A 95 -3.29 -12.69 -1.64
N PHE A 96 -3.73 -11.48 -1.34
CA PHE A 96 -3.07 -10.24 -1.73
C PHE A 96 -1.71 -10.10 -1.07
N LYS A 97 -0.73 -9.71 -1.88
CA LYS A 97 0.60 -9.32 -1.39
C LYS A 97 1.01 -8.02 -2.06
N VAL A 98 1.79 -7.22 -1.33
CA VAL A 98 2.44 -6.01 -1.85
C VAL A 98 3.91 -6.02 -1.45
N ARG A 99 4.78 -5.64 -2.38
CA ARG A 99 6.23 -5.57 -2.18
C ARG A 99 6.73 -4.16 -2.49
N GLY A 100 8.05 -3.96 -2.34
CA GLY A 100 8.70 -2.68 -2.59
C GLY A 100 8.34 -2.08 -3.95
N GLY A 101 8.37 -0.75 -4.04
CA GLY A 101 7.86 -0.01 -5.19
C GLY A 101 6.34 -0.08 -5.34
N GLY A 102 5.62 -0.52 -4.30
CA GLY A 102 4.17 -0.67 -4.33
C GLY A 102 3.67 -1.81 -5.20
N ARG A 103 4.54 -2.63 -5.82
CA ARG A 103 4.11 -3.71 -6.71
C ARG A 103 3.20 -4.70 -5.98
N MET A 104 1.97 -4.83 -6.45
CA MET A 104 0.96 -5.71 -5.90
C MET A 104 0.89 -7.01 -6.69
N GLU A 105 0.54 -8.10 -6.00
CA GLU A 105 0.35 -9.40 -6.62
C GLU A 105 -0.86 -10.15 -6.06
N LEU A 106 -1.49 -10.92 -6.95
CA LEU A 106 -2.46 -11.98 -6.66
C LEU A 106 -1.96 -13.29 -7.29
N PRO A 107 -2.25 -14.47 -6.68
CA PRO A 107 -1.77 -15.75 -7.19
C PRO A 107 -2.31 -16.02 -8.60
N LEU A 108 -1.57 -16.81 -9.38
CA LEU A 108 -1.98 -17.22 -10.73
C LEU A 108 -3.38 -17.83 -10.72
N TYR A 109 -3.60 -18.77 -9.81
CA TYR A 109 -4.89 -19.41 -9.54
C TYR A 109 -5.48 -18.77 -8.28
N THR A 110 -6.43 -17.88 -8.48
CA THR A 110 -7.13 -17.15 -7.40
C THR A 110 -8.51 -17.76 -7.14
N GLU A 111 -8.87 -17.85 -5.86
CA GLU A 111 -10.20 -18.23 -5.41
C GLU A 111 -11.20 -17.07 -5.50
N LEU A 112 -10.75 -15.86 -5.86
CA LEU A 112 -11.61 -14.68 -5.94
C LEU A 112 -12.80 -14.90 -6.88
N PRO A 113 -14.03 -14.56 -6.45
CA PRO A 113 -15.16 -14.53 -7.35
C PRO A 113 -15.00 -13.42 -8.41
N VAL A 114 -15.77 -13.54 -9.49
CA VAL A 114 -15.87 -12.48 -10.50
C VAL A 114 -16.31 -11.19 -9.84
N GLY A 115 -15.62 -10.10 -10.15
CA GLY A 115 -15.90 -8.82 -9.54
C GLY A 115 -14.78 -7.80 -9.65
N ARG A 116 -15.05 -6.65 -9.04
CA ARG A 116 -14.16 -5.49 -9.00
C ARG A 116 -13.64 -5.29 -7.59
N TYR A 117 -12.32 -5.20 -7.46
CA TYR A 117 -11.61 -5.04 -6.19
C TYR A 117 -10.77 -3.77 -6.24
N VAL A 118 -11.16 -2.76 -5.47
CA VAL A 118 -10.49 -1.45 -5.47
C VAL A 118 -9.61 -1.34 -4.24
N VAL A 119 -8.30 -1.26 -4.44
CA VAL A 119 -7.27 -1.36 -3.42
C VAL A 119 -6.85 0.02 -2.94
N SER A 120 -6.72 0.18 -1.62
CA SER A 120 -6.06 1.31 -0.98
C SER A 120 -4.75 0.84 -0.34
N LEU A 121 -3.67 1.62 -0.51
CA LEU A 121 -2.36 1.29 0.05
C LEU A 121 -1.98 2.22 1.20
N TYR A 122 -1.39 1.65 2.25
CA TYR A 122 -0.72 2.39 3.31
C TYR A 122 0.79 2.41 3.04
N LEU A 123 1.37 3.60 3.03
CA LEU A 123 2.78 3.84 2.84
C LEU A 123 3.37 4.40 4.12
N SER A 124 4.58 3.97 4.49
CA SER A 124 5.29 4.58 5.62
C SER A 124 6.81 4.47 5.49
N ASN A 125 7.51 5.43 6.05
CA ASN A 125 8.91 5.29 6.46
C ASN A 125 9.02 5.53 7.98
N GLU A 126 10.16 5.98 8.48
CA GLU A 126 10.45 6.12 9.91
C GLU A 126 9.44 7.02 10.63
N ASP A 127 9.27 8.27 10.18
CA ASP A 127 8.45 9.27 10.87
C ASP A 127 7.23 9.75 10.06
N TYR A 128 7.03 9.21 8.86
CA TYR A 128 5.95 9.62 7.96
C TYR A 128 5.13 8.44 7.48
N SER A 129 3.84 8.70 7.27
CA SER A 129 2.92 7.78 6.64
C SER A 129 1.88 8.51 5.80
N ALA A 130 1.33 7.78 4.83
CA ALA A 130 0.27 8.25 3.96
C ALA A 130 -0.63 7.07 3.57
N VAL A 131 -1.91 7.36 3.31
CA VAL A 131 -2.84 6.39 2.71
C VAL A 131 -3.16 6.86 1.30
N LEU A 132 -2.93 5.98 0.33
CA LEU A 132 -3.35 6.14 -1.05
C LEU A 132 -4.68 5.40 -1.22
N THR A 133 -5.78 6.14 -1.18
CA THR A 133 -7.13 5.59 -1.30
C THR A 133 -7.45 5.24 -2.75
N ASP A 134 -8.07 4.07 -2.95
CA ASP A 134 -8.58 3.59 -4.23
C ASP A 134 -7.58 3.67 -5.39
N VAL A 135 -6.30 3.38 -5.10
CA VAL A 135 -5.17 3.63 -6.00
C VAL A 135 -5.03 2.61 -7.14
N TYR A 136 -5.69 1.45 -7.04
CA TYR A 136 -5.62 0.42 -8.07
C TYR A 136 -6.85 -0.48 -8.09
N THR A 137 -7.17 -1.04 -9.25
CA THR A 137 -8.29 -1.96 -9.42
C THR A 137 -7.88 -3.32 -9.99
N PHE A 138 -8.21 -4.40 -9.29
CA PHE A 138 -8.24 -5.74 -9.89
C PHE A 138 -9.65 -6.05 -10.41
N ILE A 139 -9.73 -6.57 -11.63
CA ILE A 139 -11.00 -6.96 -12.27
C ILE A 139 -10.91 -8.45 -12.57
N VAL A 140 -11.61 -9.27 -11.79
CA VAL A 140 -11.70 -10.71 -11.99
C VAL A 140 -12.87 -11.01 -12.91
N LYS A 141 -12.63 -11.76 -13.99
CA LYS A 141 -13.66 -12.19 -14.94
C LYS A 141 -13.41 -13.63 -15.40
N GLU A 142 -14.44 -14.27 -15.94
CA GLU A 142 -14.34 -15.63 -16.47
C GLU A 142 -13.35 -15.72 -17.64
N LYS A 143 -13.54 -14.87 -18.68
CA LYS A 143 -12.73 -14.82 -19.90
C LYS A 143 -12.45 -13.38 -20.33
#